data_AF-A0A839IVV3-F1
#
_entry.id   AF-A0A839IVV3-F1
#
_cell.length_a   1.000
_cell.length_b   1.000
_cell.length_c   1.000
_cell.angle_alpha   90.00
_cell.angle_beta   90.00
_cell.angle_gamma   90.00
#
_symmetry.space_group_name_H-M   'P 1'
#
loop_
_entity.id
_entity.type
_entity.pdbx_description
1 polymer ?
#
loop_
_entity_poly.entity_id
_entity_poly.type
_entity_poly.pdbx_seq_one_letter_code
_entity_poly.pdbx_strand_id
1 'polypeptide(L)'
;MARSGISYDEVKLAIDEMLAEGLNPTIAGLREKLGTGSFTTISEHLKRWRGERQEKPVAATGTPAPETLSGMMQSLWQQAREEANKELEQYKEKIDQEVKSALEEKQKALESALETEKKNSWLEDKNTELQNRISESERLTGQLQEQNQALTEEVELAGKQLEAVKKTAKEQQDAHLEKESELQQALDEQKDAVAEISKGFQQQLSEERKRSEQSEQHWLSQLDSERQKNKQLTDLLSSTKDIQQKLAGFGDKLEKQLQQLKQDQELYINTAIEKNGKNLTESVSELETQLQNQMTAQQELTGTLDNQLQLMQHQLTDIQQKPHWLWSVNWQTKSDN
;
A
#
# COMPACT_ATOMS: atom_id res chain seq x y z
N MET A 1 -61.99 -130.55 -74.72
CA MET A 1 -62.74 -129.37 -75.23
C MET A 1 -61.87 -128.69 -76.28
N ALA A 2 -62.06 -129.05 -77.55
CA ALA A 2 -61.33 -128.43 -78.67
C ALA A 2 -62.18 -127.30 -79.25
N ARG A 3 -61.51 -126.17 -79.48
CA ARG A 3 -62.04 -124.81 -79.55
C ARG A 3 -62.92 -124.58 -80.78
N SER A 4 -64.06 -123.93 -80.59
CA SER A 4 -64.83 -123.29 -81.65
C SER A 4 -63.96 -122.24 -82.35
N GLY A 5 -63.45 -122.58 -83.53
CA GLY A 5 -62.84 -121.60 -84.43
C GLY A 5 -63.94 -120.71 -85.01
N ILE A 6 -63.67 -119.42 -85.11
CA ILE A 6 -64.54 -118.45 -85.77
C ILE A 6 -64.53 -118.70 -87.28
N SER A 7 -65.70 -118.59 -87.93
CA SER A 7 -65.81 -118.70 -89.39
C SER A 7 -65.47 -117.39 -90.10
N TYR A 8 -64.99 -117.49 -91.34
CA TYR A 8 -64.75 -116.31 -92.20
C TYR A 8 -66.00 -115.45 -92.39
N ASP A 9 -67.18 -116.08 -92.50
CA ASP A 9 -68.45 -115.38 -92.72
C ASP A 9 -68.89 -114.57 -91.49
N GLU A 10 -68.60 -115.06 -90.28
CA GLU A 10 -68.85 -114.34 -89.03
C GLU A 10 -67.97 -113.08 -88.94
N VAL A 11 -66.69 -113.21 -89.31
CA VAL A 11 -65.77 -112.05 -89.38
C VAL A 11 -66.22 -111.06 -90.43
N LYS A 12 -66.69 -111.53 -91.59
CA LYS A 12 -67.18 -110.67 -92.67
C LYS A 12 -68.41 -109.86 -92.25
N LEU A 13 -69.39 -110.48 -91.59
CA LEU A 13 -70.57 -109.78 -91.06
C LEU A 13 -70.17 -108.72 -90.04
N ALA A 14 -69.27 -109.04 -89.11
CA ALA A 14 -68.78 -108.07 -88.13
C ALA A 14 -68.01 -106.90 -88.78
N ILE A 15 -67.26 -107.16 -89.87
CA ILE A 15 -66.61 -106.10 -90.65
C ILE A 15 -67.65 -105.21 -91.34
N ASP A 16 -68.68 -105.80 -91.96
CA ASP A 16 -69.72 -105.06 -92.66
C ASP A 16 -70.54 -104.19 -91.68
N GLU A 17 -70.83 -104.68 -90.48
CA GLU A 17 -71.45 -103.89 -89.41
C GLU A 17 -70.57 -102.72 -88.93
N MET A 18 -69.27 -102.97 -88.69
CA MET A 18 -68.34 -101.89 -88.28
C MET A 18 -68.24 -100.79 -89.36
N LEU A 19 -68.24 -101.18 -90.64
CA LEU A 19 -68.20 -100.24 -91.76
C LEU A 19 -69.51 -99.46 -91.91
N ALA A 20 -70.67 -100.09 -91.65
CA ALA A 20 -71.97 -99.42 -91.63
C ALA A 20 -72.05 -98.36 -90.51
N GLU A 21 -71.36 -98.60 -89.40
CA GLU A 21 -71.20 -97.65 -88.28
C GLU A 21 -70.14 -96.57 -88.55
N GLY A 22 -69.48 -96.58 -89.71
CA GLY A 22 -68.41 -95.62 -90.07
C GLY A 22 -67.07 -95.87 -89.35
N LEU A 23 -66.92 -97.02 -88.68
CA LEU A 23 -65.71 -97.40 -87.96
C LEU A 23 -64.79 -98.25 -88.84
N ASN A 24 -63.49 -98.04 -88.71
CA ASN A 24 -62.50 -98.84 -89.43
C ASN A 24 -62.35 -100.23 -88.78
N PRO A 25 -62.45 -101.33 -89.56
CA PRO A 25 -62.35 -102.69 -89.02
C PRO A 25 -60.91 -102.96 -88.55
N THR A 26 -60.69 -102.88 -87.24
CA THR A 26 -59.43 -103.24 -86.58
C THR A 26 -59.54 -104.62 -85.94
N ILE A 27 -58.42 -105.35 -85.80
CA ILE A 27 -58.42 -106.71 -85.23
C ILE A 27 -58.97 -106.69 -83.79
N ALA A 28 -58.65 -105.64 -83.02
CA ALA A 28 -59.17 -105.47 -81.67
C ALA A 28 -60.68 -105.22 -81.65
N GLY A 29 -61.19 -104.31 -82.49
CA GLY A 29 -62.62 -104.02 -82.58
C GLY A 29 -63.45 -105.22 -83.08
N LEU A 30 -62.91 -106.00 -84.02
CA LEU A 30 -63.56 -107.23 -84.48
C LEU A 30 -63.62 -108.29 -83.38
N ARG A 31 -62.57 -108.42 -82.57
CA ARG A 31 -62.57 -109.36 -81.44
C ARG A 31 -63.57 -108.94 -80.36
N GLU A 32 -63.71 -107.65 -80.13
CA GLU A 32 -64.69 -107.11 -79.17
C GLU A 32 -66.13 -107.38 -79.64
N LYS A 33 -66.43 -107.12 -80.92
CA LYS A 33 -67.75 -107.40 -81.53
C LYS A 33 -68.08 -108.89 -81.57
N LEU A 34 -67.11 -109.75 -81.90
CA LEU A 34 -67.31 -111.20 -82.01
C LEU A 34 -67.23 -111.94 -80.67
N GLY A 35 -66.64 -111.33 -79.63
CA GLY A 35 -66.49 -111.88 -78.28
C GLY A 35 -65.60 -113.13 -78.15
N THR A 36 -65.22 -113.77 -79.26
CA THR A 36 -64.45 -115.02 -79.30
C THR A 36 -63.39 -114.96 -80.41
N GLY A 37 -62.63 -116.05 -80.61
CA GLY A 37 -61.59 -116.14 -81.66
C GLY A 37 -60.21 -115.63 -81.25
N SER A 38 -59.17 -116.25 -81.81
CA SER A 38 -57.80 -115.83 -81.60
C SER A 38 -57.47 -114.63 -82.49
N PHE A 39 -56.64 -113.70 -81.99
CA PHE A 39 -56.16 -112.56 -82.78
C PHE A 39 -55.53 -113.00 -84.11
N THR A 40 -54.85 -114.15 -84.13
CA THR A 40 -54.27 -114.77 -85.33
C THR A 40 -55.33 -115.15 -86.36
N THR A 41 -56.41 -115.83 -85.96
CA THR A 41 -57.50 -116.24 -86.87
C THR A 41 -58.26 -115.03 -87.41
N ILE A 42 -58.56 -114.04 -86.56
CA ILE A 42 -59.22 -112.79 -86.98
C ILE A 42 -58.30 -112.01 -87.95
N SER A 43 -56.99 -112.00 -87.72
CA SER A 43 -56.04 -111.34 -88.62
C SER A 43 -55.97 -112.00 -90.00
N GLU A 44 -56.03 -113.33 -90.07
CA GLU A 44 -56.05 -114.07 -91.34
C GLU A 44 -57.33 -113.80 -92.12
N HIS A 45 -58.49 -113.84 -91.45
CA HIS A 45 -59.78 -113.52 -92.08
C HIS A 45 -59.88 -112.05 -92.50
N LEU A 46 -59.39 -111.11 -91.68
CA LEU A 46 -59.35 -109.69 -92.04
C LEU A 46 -58.41 -109.42 -93.23
N LYS A 47 -57.28 -110.15 -93.32
CA LYS A 47 -56.36 -110.06 -94.46
C LYS A 47 -56.98 -110.65 -95.72
N ARG A 48 -57.69 -111.78 -95.61
CA ARG A 48 -58.44 -112.40 -96.71
C ARG A 48 -59.55 -111.47 -97.21
N TRP A 49 -60.34 -110.88 -96.31
CA TRP A 49 -61.37 -109.90 -96.66
C TRP A 49 -60.80 -108.65 -97.34
N ARG A 50 -59.66 -108.12 -96.85
CA ARG A 50 -58.97 -107.01 -97.52
C ARG A 50 -58.47 -107.38 -98.92
N GLY A 51 -57.97 -108.60 -99.12
CA GLY A 51 -57.58 -109.12 -100.43
C GLY A 51 -58.75 -109.22 -101.40
N GLU A 52 -59.87 -109.84 -100.96
CA GLU A 52 -61.09 -109.96 -101.77
C GLU A 52 -61.70 -108.59 -102.14
N ARG A 53 -61.54 -107.57 -101.30
CA ARG A 53 -62.02 -106.20 -101.55
C ARG A 53 -61.06 -105.35 -102.39
N GLN A 54 -59.75 -105.65 -102.40
CA GLN A 54 -58.79 -105.00 -103.30
C GLN A 54 -58.88 -105.56 -104.73
N GLU A 55 -59.19 -106.86 -104.89
CA GLU A 55 -59.39 -107.50 -106.20
C GLU A 55 -60.76 -107.20 -106.83
N LYS A 56 -61.74 -106.75 -106.04
CA LYS A 56 -62.95 -106.08 -106.53
C LYS A 56 -62.86 -104.60 -106.22
N PRO A 57 -62.22 -103.78 -107.08
CA PRO A 57 -62.49 -102.35 -107.05
C PRO A 57 -64.00 -102.21 -107.11
N VAL A 58 -64.58 -101.55 -106.11
CA VAL A 58 -65.93 -101.02 -106.23
C VAL A 58 -65.87 -100.12 -107.45
N ALA A 59 -66.26 -100.65 -108.60
CA ALA A 59 -66.53 -99.86 -109.77
C ALA A 59 -67.44 -98.76 -109.26
N ALA A 60 -67.00 -97.52 -109.37
CA ALA A 60 -67.81 -96.36 -109.06
C ALA A 60 -69.03 -96.40 -109.98
N THR A 61 -70.06 -97.13 -109.58
CA THR A 61 -71.41 -97.06 -110.15
C THR A 61 -72.07 -95.83 -109.54
N GLY A 62 -71.44 -94.68 -109.74
CA GLY A 62 -72.14 -93.42 -109.81
C GLY A 62 -72.20 -93.11 -111.28
N THR A 63 -73.38 -93.24 -111.88
CA THR A 63 -73.75 -92.51 -113.10
C THR A 63 -73.05 -91.14 -113.08
N PRO A 64 -72.36 -90.70 -114.14
CA PRO A 64 -71.83 -89.34 -114.15
C PRO A 64 -73.00 -88.44 -113.79
N ALA A 65 -72.90 -87.80 -112.62
CA ALA A 65 -73.87 -86.78 -112.26
C ALA A 65 -73.90 -85.84 -113.47
N PRO A 66 -75.09 -85.46 -113.98
CA PRO A 66 -75.20 -84.54 -115.11
C PRO A 66 -74.18 -83.41 -114.95
N GLU A 67 -73.45 -83.04 -116.02
CA GLU A 67 -72.38 -82.02 -115.94
C GLU A 67 -72.84 -80.74 -115.21
N THR A 68 -74.14 -80.45 -115.27
CA THR A 68 -74.84 -79.40 -114.52
C THR A 68 -74.75 -79.56 -112.98
N LEU A 69 -74.92 -80.75 -112.43
CA LEU A 69 -74.80 -81.03 -110.99
C LEU A 69 -73.36 -80.97 -110.50
N SER A 70 -72.39 -81.44 -111.30
CA SER A 70 -70.97 -81.33 -110.96
C SER A 70 -70.50 -79.88 -110.94
N GLY A 71 -70.92 -79.07 -111.93
CA GLY A 71 -70.65 -77.64 -111.97
C GLY A 71 -71.30 -76.86 -110.82
N MET A 72 -72.52 -77.22 -110.40
CA MET A 72 -73.19 -76.63 -109.23
C MET A 72 -72.50 -76.98 -107.91
N MET A 73 -72.01 -78.22 -107.76
CA MET A 73 -71.28 -78.61 -106.55
C MET A 73 -69.91 -77.92 -106.47
N GLN A 74 -69.25 -77.74 -107.62
CA GLN A 74 -67.96 -77.06 -107.72
C GLN A 74 -68.10 -75.55 -107.46
N SER A 75 -69.18 -74.92 -107.92
CA SER A 75 -69.48 -73.51 -107.60
C SER A 75 -69.85 -73.32 -106.13
N LEU A 76 -70.67 -74.22 -105.54
CA LEU A 76 -70.95 -74.21 -104.10
C LEU A 76 -69.69 -74.39 -103.26
N TRP A 77 -68.79 -75.29 -103.66
CA TRP A 77 -67.51 -75.49 -102.99
C TRP A 77 -66.59 -74.27 -103.10
N GLN A 78 -66.54 -73.65 -104.28
CA GLN A 78 -65.77 -72.42 -104.49
C GLN A 78 -66.32 -71.27 -103.64
N GLN A 79 -67.64 -71.12 -103.57
CA GLN A 79 -68.32 -70.11 -102.76
C GLN A 79 -68.11 -70.35 -101.25
N ALA A 80 -68.18 -71.60 -100.79
CA ALA A 80 -67.86 -71.97 -99.41
C ALA A 80 -66.40 -71.68 -99.05
N ARG A 81 -65.48 -71.91 -99.99
CA ARG A 81 -64.04 -71.61 -99.82
C ARG A 81 -63.77 -70.12 -99.80
N GLU A 82 -64.46 -69.34 -100.64
CA GLU A 82 -64.39 -67.88 -100.66
C GLU A 82 -64.91 -67.28 -99.36
N GLU A 83 -66.05 -67.75 -98.84
CA GLU A 83 -66.60 -67.28 -97.55
C GLU A 83 -65.69 -67.69 -96.38
N ALA A 84 -65.18 -68.93 -96.35
CA ALA A 84 -64.23 -69.36 -95.31
C ALA A 84 -62.91 -68.57 -95.35
N ASN A 85 -62.39 -68.26 -96.54
CA ASN A 85 -61.20 -67.41 -96.68
C ASN A 85 -61.47 -65.97 -96.20
N LYS A 86 -62.67 -65.43 -96.49
CA LYS A 86 -63.08 -64.11 -96.05
C LYS A 86 -63.25 -64.03 -94.53
N GLU A 87 -63.88 -65.03 -93.91
CA GLU A 87 -63.95 -65.15 -92.45
C GLU A 87 -62.56 -65.27 -91.82
N LEU A 88 -61.67 -66.06 -92.42
CA LEU A 88 -60.30 -66.24 -91.95
C LEU A 88 -59.48 -64.95 -92.06
N GLU A 89 -59.65 -64.18 -93.13
CA GLU A 89 -58.98 -62.88 -93.30
C GLU A 89 -59.51 -61.84 -92.30
N GLN A 90 -60.83 -61.79 -92.08
CA GLN A 90 -61.42 -60.96 -91.02
C GLN A 90 -60.93 -61.36 -89.63
N TYR A 91 -60.73 -62.66 -89.37
CA TYR A 91 -60.24 -63.15 -88.09
C TYR A 91 -58.76 -62.79 -87.89
N LYS A 92 -57.93 -62.92 -88.93
CA LYS A 92 -56.53 -62.44 -88.89
C LYS A 92 -56.47 -60.95 -88.63
N GLU A 93 -57.28 -60.16 -89.33
CA GLU A 93 -57.28 -58.70 -89.17
C GLU A 93 -57.71 -58.29 -87.75
N LYS A 94 -58.69 -58.99 -87.17
CA LYS A 94 -59.06 -58.80 -85.75
C LYS A 94 -57.92 -59.17 -84.80
N ILE A 95 -57.27 -60.33 -85.00
CA ILE A 95 -56.12 -60.73 -84.17
C ILE A 95 -54.98 -59.72 -84.31
N ASP A 96 -54.66 -59.26 -85.52
CA ASP A 96 -53.60 -58.29 -85.74
C ASP A 96 -53.92 -56.95 -85.06
N GLN A 97 -55.19 -56.53 -85.04
CA GLN A 97 -55.64 -55.36 -84.29
C GLN A 97 -55.52 -55.56 -82.78
N GLU A 98 -55.96 -56.72 -82.25
CA GLU A 98 -55.85 -57.06 -80.82
C GLU A 98 -54.38 -57.14 -80.37
N VAL A 99 -53.52 -57.77 -81.15
CA VAL A 99 -52.07 -57.87 -80.89
C VAL A 99 -51.44 -56.49 -80.91
N LYS A 100 -51.76 -55.63 -81.89
CA LYS A 100 -51.28 -54.25 -81.91
C LYS A 100 -51.73 -53.47 -80.67
N SER A 101 -53.01 -53.55 -80.31
CA SER A 101 -53.55 -52.90 -79.11
C SER A 101 -52.84 -53.37 -77.84
N ALA A 102 -52.67 -54.70 -77.68
CA ALA A 102 -51.98 -55.28 -76.53
C ALA A 102 -50.50 -54.88 -76.46
N LEU A 103 -49.81 -54.79 -77.61
CA LEU A 103 -48.42 -54.30 -77.67
C LEU A 103 -48.32 -52.82 -77.29
N GLU A 104 -49.23 -51.99 -77.77
CA GLU A 104 -49.29 -50.57 -77.41
C GLU A 104 -49.58 -50.37 -75.92
N GLU A 105 -50.53 -51.13 -75.35
CA GLU A 105 -50.83 -51.11 -73.92
C GLU A 105 -49.63 -51.57 -73.08
N LYS A 106 -48.97 -52.66 -73.48
CA LYS A 106 -47.75 -53.15 -72.83
C LYS A 106 -46.65 -52.09 -72.87
N GLN A 107 -46.46 -51.43 -74.01
CA GLN A 107 -45.44 -50.40 -74.17
C GLN A 107 -45.72 -49.20 -73.25
N LYS A 108 -46.97 -48.72 -73.21
CA LYS A 108 -47.40 -47.64 -72.28
C LYS A 108 -47.20 -48.04 -70.82
N ALA A 109 -47.52 -49.28 -70.46
CA ALA A 109 -47.32 -49.80 -69.11
C ALA A 109 -45.83 -49.87 -68.72
N LEU A 110 -44.96 -50.28 -69.66
CA LEU A 110 -43.51 -50.30 -69.45
C LEU A 110 -42.93 -48.88 -69.31
N GLU A 111 -43.37 -47.94 -70.14
CA GLU A 111 -42.95 -46.54 -70.04
C GLU A 111 -43.36 -45.93 -68.70
N SER A 112 -44.59 -46.18 -68.25
CA SER A 112 -45.07 -45.74 -66.94
C SER A 112 -44.30 -46.40 -65.79
N ALA A 113 -43.99 -47.70 -65.89
CA ALA A 113 -43.17 -48.41 -64.91
C ALA A 113 -41.75 -47.83 -64.81
N LEU A 114 -41.12 -47.53 -65.95
CA LEU A 114 -39.79 -46.91 -65.98
C LEU A 114 -39.81 -45.48 -65.41
N GLU A 115 -40.86 -44.70 -65.68
CA GLU A 115 -40.99 -43.35 -65.12
C GLU A 115 -41.18 -43.37 -63.60
N THR A 116 -42.01 -44.30 -63.10
CA THR A 116 -42.20 -44.48 -61.65
C THR A 116 -40.94 -44.99 -60.96
N GLU A 117 -40.18 -45.90 -61.58
CA GLU A 117 -38.89 -46.35 -61.07
C GLU A 117 -37.86 -45.21 -60.98
N LYS A 118 -37.74 -44.38 -62.04
CA LYS A 118 -36.89 -43.19 -62.01
C LYS A 118 -37.29 -42.21 -60.92
N LYS A 119 -38.60 -42.00 -60.74
CA LYS A 119 -39.12 -41.11 -59.69
C LYS A 119 -38.83 -41.68 -58.30
N ASN A 120 -38.97 -42.98 -58.09
CA ASN A 120 -38.66 -43.63 -56.83
C ASN A 120 -37.16 -43.53 -56.50
N SER A 121 -36.28 -43.81 -57.46
CA SER A 121 -34.83 -43.64 -57.29
C SER A 121 -34.47 -42.19 -56.93
N TRP A 122 -35.06 -41.20 -57.62
CA TRP A 122 -34.85 -39.79 -57.29
C TRP A 122 -35.35 -39.43 -55.87
N LEU A 123 -36.50 -39.97 -55.46
CA LEU A 123 -37.04 -39.78 -54.12
C LEU A 123 -36.15 -40.43 -53.05
N GLU A 124 -35.60 -41.61 -53.31
CA GLU A 124 -34.65 -42.29 -52.42
C GLU A 124 -33.37 -41.47 -52.26
N ASP A 125 -32.79 -40.99 -53.36
CA ASP A 125 -31.60 -40.11 -53.33
C ASP A 125 -31.89 -38.83 -52.53
N LYS A 126 -33.07 -38.23 -52.72
CA LYS A 126 -33.45 -37.04 -51.94
C LYS A 126 -33.68 -37.34 -50.48
N ASN A 127 -34.26 -38.49 -50.15
CA ASN A 127 -34.51 -38.88 -48.77
C ASN A 127 -33.20 -39.15 -48.03
N THR A 128 -32.24 -39.83 -48.68
CA THR A 128 -30.89 -40.04 -48.11
C THR A 128 -30.15 -38.72 -47.93
N GLU A 129 -30.24 -37.78 -48.88
CA GLU A 129 -29.68 -36.43 -48.74
C GLU A 129 -30.29 -35.69 -47.55
N LEU A 130 -31.61 -35.73 -47.39
CA LEU A 130 -32.32 -35.10 -46.27
C LEU A 130 -31.95 -35.73 -44.92
N GLN A 131 -31.86 -37.07 -44.85
CA GLN A 131 -31.41 -37.78 -43.66
C GLN A 131 -29.99 -37.38 -43.27
N ASN A 132 -29.08 -37.28 -44.23
CA ASN A 132 -27.72 -36.83 -43.98
C ASN A 132 -27.71 -35.38 -43.45
N ARG A 133 -28.50 -34.48 -44.04
CA ARG A 133 -28.63 -33.10 -43.56
C ARG A 133 -29.22 -33.01 -42.15
N ILE A 134 -30.20 -33.84 -41.81
CA ILE A 134 -30.77 -33.91 -40.47
C ILE A 134 -29.70 -34.37 -39.48
N SER A 135 -28.99 -35.46 -39.78
CA SER A 135 -27.93 -35.98 -38.91
C SER A 135 -26.81 -34.95 -38.66
N GLU A 136 -26.43 -34.20 -39.70
CA GLU A 136 -25.43 -33.15 -39.57
C GLU A 136 -25.95 -31.96 -38.74
N SER A 137 -27.22 -31.58 -38.93
CA SER A 137 -27.85 -30.53 -38.13
C SER A 137 -28.00 -30.94 -36.66
N GLU A 138 -28.32 -32.20 -36.38
CA GLU A 138 -28.39 -32.74 -35.02
C GLU A 138 -27.00 -32.75 -34.37
N ARG A 139 -25.97 -33.16 -35.12
CA ARG A 139 -24.57 -33.11 -34.68
C ARG A 139 -24.13 -31.69 -34.33
N LEU A 140 -24.40 -30.71 -35.21
CA LEU A 140 -24.07 -29.30 -34.97
C LEU A 140 -24.86 -28.72 -33.80
N THR A 141 -26.15 -29.05 -33.68
CA THR A 141 -26.97 -28.63 -32.52
C THR A 141 -26.40 -29.19 -31.22
N GLY A 142 -26.01 -30.47 -31.20
CA GLY A 142 -25.36 -31.09 -30.05
C GLY A 142 -24.06 -30.39 -29.66
N GLN A 143 -23.19 -30.08 -30.63
CA GLN A 143 -21.95 -29.34 -30.40
C GLN A 143 -22.19 -27.93 -29.85
N LEU A 144 -23.17 -27.21 -30.40
CA LEU A 144 -23.54 -25.87 -29.91
C LEU A 144 -24.15 -25.93 -28.51
N GLN A 145 -24.92 -26.97 -28.18
CA GLN A 145 -25.50 -27.14 -26.86
C GLN A 145 -24.39 -27.45 -25.82
N GLU A 146 -23.43 -28.31 -26.16
CA GLU A 146 -22.27 -28.60 -25.31
C GLU A 146 -21.40 -27.34 -25.08
N GLN A 147 -21.13 -26.57 -26.14
CA GLN A 147 -20.42 -25.30 -26.02
C GLN A 147 -21.17 -24.28 -25.16
N ASN A 148 -22.49 -24.15 -25.34
CA ASN A 148 -23.29 -23.24 -24.52
C ASN A 148 -23.31 -23.68 -23.06
N GLN A 149 -23.37 -24.99 -22.78
CA GLN A 149 -23.28 -25.50 -21.42
C GLN A 149 -21.91 -25.18 -20.80
N ALA A 150 -20.82 -25.45 -21.51
CA ALA A 150 -19.47 -25.13 -21.04
C ALA A 150 -19.28 -23.63 -20.78
N LEU A 151 -19.76 -22.76 -21.67
CA LEU A 151 -19.73 -21.31 -21.48
C LEU A 151 -20.58 -20.86 -20.30
N THR A 152 -21.75 -21.49 -20.07
CA THR A 152 -22.61 -21.17 -18.93
C THR A 152 -21.92 -21.54 -17.62
N GLU A 153 -21.27 -22.71 -17.56
CA GLU A 153 -20.48 -23.16 -16.41
C GLU A 153 -19.28 -22.24 -16.16
N GLU A 154 -18.58 -21.81 -17.21
CA GLU A 154 -17.46 -20.84 -17.12
C GLU A 154 -17.94 -19.48 -16.58
N VAL A 155 -19.07 -18.96 -17.09
CA VAL A 155 -19.66 -17.71 -16.61
C VAL A 155 -20.11 -17.84 -15.15
N GLU A 156 -20.67 -18.97 -14.73
CA GLU A 156 -21.05 -19.20 -13.34
C GLU A 156 -19.84 -19.26 -12.41
N LEU A 157 -18.76 -19.94 -12.84
CA LEU A 157 -17.50 -19.99 -12.10
C LEU A 157 -16.85 -18.61 -12.00
N ALA A 158 -16.78 -17.86 -13.10
CA ALA A 158 -16.28 -16.49 -13.13
C ALA A 158 -17.13 -15.57 -12.23
N GLY A 159 -18.45 -15.74 -12.21
CA GLY A 159 -19.36 -15.03 -11.31
C GLY A 159 -19.06 -15.32 -9.83
N LYS A 160 -18.87 -16.59 -9.47
CA LYS A 160 -18.49 -17.00 -8.10
C LYS A 160 -17.14 -16.43 -7.69
N GLN A 161 -16.15 -16.46 -8.58
CA GLN A 161 -14.82 -15.88 -8.34
C GLN A 161 -14.91 -14.36 -8.16
N LEU A 162 -15.68 -13.67 -9.00
CA LEU A 162 -15.87 -12.23 -8.90
C LEU A 162 -16.51 -11.84 -7.57
N GLU A 163 -17.54 -12.56 -7.12
CA GLU A 163 -18.17 -12.31 -5.81
C GLU A 163 -17.21 -12.59 -4.65
N ALA A 164 -16.40 -13.65 -4.73
CA ALA A 164 -15.37 -13.92 -3.73
C ALA A 164 -14.33 -12.78 -3.67
N VAL A 165 -13.84 -12.31 -4.83
CA VAL A 165 -12.89 -11.19 -4.91
C VAL A 165 -13.52 -9.92 -4.35
N LYS A 166 -14.76 -9.58 -4.74
CA LYS A 166 -15.47 -8.40 -4.19
C LYS A 166 -15.61 -8.47 -2.68
N LYS A 167 -15.94 -9.65 -2.13
CA LYS A 167 -16.04 -9.85 -0.68
C LYS A 167 -14.70 -9.60 0.01
N THR A 168 -13.62 -10.21 -0.49
CA THR A 168 -12.27 -10.01 0.08
C THR A 168 -11.79 -8.57 -0.06
N ALA A 169 -12.08 -7.90 -1.18
CA ALA A 169 -11.73 -6.50 -1.37
C ALA A 169 -12.50 -5.59 -0.39
N LYS A 170 -13.78 -5.89 -0.13
CA LYS A 170 -14.57 -5.17 0.87
C LYS A 170 -14.04 -5.40 2.29
N GLU A 171 -13.75 -6.64 2.66
CA GLU A 171 -13.13 -6.97 3.96
C GLU A 171 -11.79 -6.25 4.15
N GLN A 172 -10.96 -6.18 3.10
CA GLN A 172 -9.71 -5.43 3.12
C GLN A 172 -9.95 -3.92 3.26
N GLN A 173 -10.93 -3.37 2.53
CA GLN A 173 -11.29 -1.95 2.63
C GLN A 173 -11.78 -1.60 4.04
N ASP A 174 -12.65 -2.41 4.62
CA ASP A 174 -13.17 -2.22 5.98
C ASP A 174 -12.04 -2.29 7.01
N ALA A 175 -11.13 -3.27 6.88
CA ALA A 175 -9.93 -3.37 7.74
C ALA A 175 -8.97 -2.18 7.56
N HIS A 176 -8.83 -1.65 6.35
CA HIS A 176 -8.04 -0.45 6.09
C HIS A 176 -8.64 0.79 6.76
N LEU A 177 -9.97 0.96 6.68
CA LEU A 177 -10.68 2.07 7.32
C LEU A 177 -10.59 1.99 8.85
N GLU A 178 -10.72 0.79 9.42
CA GLU A 178 -10.54 0.58 10.87
C GLU A 178 -9.13 0.97 11.32
N LYS A 179 -8.11 0.48 10.60
CA LYS A 179 -6.71 0.83 10.88
C LYS A 179 -6.41 2.32 10.68
N GLU A 180 -7.00 2.96 9.69
CA GLU A 180 -6.88 4.40 9.47
C GLU A 180 -7.50 5.19 10.64
N SER A 181 -8.66 4.76 11.13
CA SER A 181 -9.30 5.33 12.31
C SER A 181 -8.44 5.16 13.58
N GLU A 182 -7.87 3.96 13.79
CA GLU A 182 -6.96 3.70 14.92
C GLU A 182 -5.70 4.57 14.86
N LEU A 183 -5.09 4.69 13.68
CA LEU A 183 -3.91 5.54 13.49
C LEU A 183 -4.24 7.02 13.72
N GLN A 184 -5.40 7.47 13.27
CA GLN A 184 -5.84 8.85 13.48
C GLN A 184 -6.06 9.13 14.97
N GLN A 185 -6.70 8.21 15.69
CA GLN A 185 -6.86 8.33 17.15
C GLN A 185 -5.51 8.36 17.86
N ALA A 186 -4.60 7.44 17.54
CA ALA A 186 -3.27 7.40 18.14
C ALA A 186 -2.46 8.68 17.85
N LEU A 187 -2.62 9.26 16.65
CA LEU A 187 -1.98 10.51 16.27
C LEU A 187 -2.54 11.69 17.07
N ASP A 188 -3.85 11.75 17.30
CA ASP A 188 -4.47 12.78 18.12
C ASP A 188 -4.09 12.63 19.60
N GLU A 189 -4.05 11.41 20.14
CA GLU A 189 -3.53 11.12 21.48
C GLU A 189 -2.07 11.56 21.65
N GLN A 190 -1.22 11.32 20.64
CA GLN A 190 0.17 11.80 20.67
C GLN A 190 0.26 13.33 20.62
N LYS A 191 -0.58 14.00 19.82
CA LYS A 191 -0.62 15.47 19.80
C LYS A 191 -1.01 16.03 21.15
N ASP A 192 -2.03 15.45 21.79
CA ASP A 192 -2.50 15.89 23.11
C ASP A 192 -1.40 15.67 24.17
N ALA A 193 -0.72 14.52 24.15
CA ALA A 193 0.40 14.25 25.05
C ALA A 193 1.56 15.25 24.85
N VAL A 194 1.92 15.56 23.60
CA VAL A 194 2.94 16.57 23.30
C VAL A 194 2.49 17.97 23.75
N ALA A 195 1.23 18.32 23.54
CA ALA A 195 0.67 19.59 23.99
C ALA A 195 0.74 19.72 25.52
N GLU A 196 0.38 18.67 26.24
CA GLU A 196 0.44 18.64 27.71
C GLU A 196 1.87 18.73 28.24
N ILE A 197 2.80 17.98 27.65
CA ILE A 197 4.23 18.07 27.96
C ILE A 197 4.76 19.49 27.70
N SER A 198 4.42 20.08 26.55
CA SER A 198 4.86 21.44 26.19
C SER A 198 4.33 22.49 27.16
N LYS A 199 3.08 22.33 27.62
CA LYS A 199 2.46 23.19 28.64
C LYS A 199 3.16 23.04 29.99
N GLY A 200 3.48 21.81 30.40
CA GLY A 200 4.26 21.52 31.61
C GLY A 200 5.64 22.18 31.57
N PHE A 201 6.36 22.06 30.46
CA PHE A 201 7.65 22.73 30.27
C PHE A 201 7.55 24.26 30.29
N GLN A 202 6.52 24.83 29.65
CA GLN A 202 6.29 26.28 29.70
C GLN A 202 6.02 26.77 31.13
N GLN A 203 5.25 26.02 31.92
CA GLN A 203 5.00 26.32 33.33
C GLN A 203 6.30 26.28 34.13
N GLN A 204 7.08 25.21 34.02
CA GLN A 204 8.38 25.08 34.69
C GLN A 204 9.34 26.21 34.31
N LEU A 205 9.45 26.55 33.02
CA LEU A 205 10.25 27.69 32.57
C LEU A 205 9.78 29.02 33.16
N SER A 206 8.46 29.22 33.28
CA SER A 206 7.91 30.43 33.89
C SER A 206 8.19 30.51 35.39
N GLU A 207 8.16 29.38 36.09
CA GLU A 207 8.48 29.29 37.52
C GLU A 207 9.97 29.51 37.77
N GLU A 208 10.85 28.87 36.99
CA GLU A 208 12.29 29.08 37.08
C GLU A 208 12.68 30.52 36.72
N ARG A 209 12.04 31.14 35.72
CA ARG A 209 12.22 32.56 35.43
C ARG A 209 11.80 33.43 36.61
N LYS A 210 10.63 33.19 37.20
CA LYS A 210 10.16 33.93 38.39
C LYS A 210 11.11 33.75 39.58
N ARG A 211 11.59 32.54 39.84
CA ARG A 211 12.58 32.25 40.91
C ARG A 211 13.89 32.98 40.65
N SER A 212 14.37 32.97 39.42
CA SER A 212 15.58 33.69 39.01
C SER A 212 15.42 35.19 39.17
N GLU A 213 14.31 35.76 38.68
CA GLU A 213 13.99 37.20 38.85
C GLU A 213 13.90 37.59 40.33
N GLN A 214 13.26 36.78 41.16
CA GLN A 214 13.19 37.00 42.61
C GLN A 214 14.58 36.93 43.27
N SER A 215 15.40 35.95 42.90
CA SER A 215 16.76 35.84 43.39
C SER A 215 17.62 37.02 42.94
N GLU A 216 17.49 37.47 41.70
CA GLU A 216 18.21 38.64 41.17
C GLU A 216 17.80 39.91 41.91
N GLN A 217 16.50 40.14 42.09
CA GLN A 217 15.98 41.25 42.89
C GLN A 217 16.50 41.21 44.33
N HIS A 218 16.55 40.02 44.93
CA HIS A 218 17.11 39.84 46.27
C HIS A 218 18.59 40.22 46.32
N TRP A 219 19.41 39.74 45.39
CA TRP A 219 20.83 40.08 45.30
C TRP A 219 21.07 41.58 45.03
N LEU A 220 20.26 42.20 44.17
CA LEU A 220 20.31 43.64 43.93
C LEU A 220 19.98 44.42 45.20
N SER A 221 18.93 44.03 45.94
CA SER A 221 18.58 44.65 47.22
C SER A 221 19.69 44.49 48.27
N GLN A 222 20.31 43.31 48.36
CA GLN A 222 21.46 43.11 49.23
C GLN A 222 22.64 43.99 48.81
N LEU A 223 22.95 44.05 47.52
CA LEU A 223 24.02 44.89 46.99
C LEU A 223 23.77 46.37 47.29
N ASP A 224 22.54 46.86 47.14
CA ASP A 224 22.16 48.22 47.49
C ASP A 224 22.28 48.49 48.99
N SER A 225 21.92 47.51 49.84
CA SER A 225 22.15 47.58 51.28
C SER A 225 23.64 47.66 51.62
N GLU A 226 24.47 46.83 51.00
CA GLU A 226 25.93 46.86 51.18
C GLU A 226 26.54 48.15 50.64
N ARG A 227 26.04 48.71 49.53
CA ARG A 227 26.43 50.03 49.02
C ARG A 227 26.05 51.13 50.00
N GLN A 228 24.87 51.07 50.61
CA GLN A 228 24.42 52.03 51.61
C GLN A 228 25.27 51.94 52.89
N LYS A 229 25.57 50.73 53.37
CA LYS A 229 26.49 50.51 54.50
C LYS A 229 27.89 51.04 54.17
N ASN A 230 28.42 50.75 52.99
CA ASN A 230 29.71 51.30 52.54
C ASN A 230 29.68 52.82 52.48
N LYS A 231 28.59 53.43 51.98
CA LYS A 231 28.42 54.88 51.99
C LYS A 231 28.42 55.45 53.41
N GLN A 232 27.68 54.82 54.33
CA GLN A 232 27.67 55.19 55.74
C GLN A 232 29.06 55.06 56.38
N LEU A 233 29.79 53.98 56.06
CA LEU A 233 31.16 53.79 56.51
C LEU A 233 32.09 54.88 55.94
N THR A 234 31.96 55.25 54.67
CA THR A 234 32.74 56.36 54.09
C THR A 234 32.38 57.70 54.71
N ASP A 235 31.11 57.95 55.03
CA ASP A 235 30.66 59.17 55.71
C ASP A 235 31.15 59.22 57.17
N LEU A 236 31.19 58.08 57.87
CA LEU A 236 31.80 57.96 59.19
C LEU A 236 33.31 58.11 59.13
N LEU A 237 33.97 57.57 58.10
CA LEU A 237 35.41 57.75 57.87
C LEU A 237 35.75 59.22 57.57
N SER A 238 34.94 59.92 56.78
CA SER A 238 35.12 61.35 56.55
C SER A 238 34.86 62.16 57.82
N SER A 239 33.80 61.87 58.57
CA SER A 239 33.51 62.52 59.85
C SER A 239 34.60 62.26 60.90
N THR A 240 35.11 61.03 61.01
CA THR A 240 36.24 60.71 61.91
C THR A 240 37.52 61.40 61.45
N LYS A 241 37.78 61.50 60.15
CA LYS A 241 38.89 62.29 59.61
C LYS A 241 38.73 63.79 59.92
N ASP A 242 37.53 64.34 59.81
CA ASP A 242 37.23 65.73 60.18
C ASP A 242 37.40 65.96 61.69
N ILE A 243 36.97 65.01 62.53
CA ILE A 243 37.21 65.05 63.98
C ILE A 243 38.71 64.96 64.27
N GLN A 244 39.45 64.09 63.60
CA GLN A 244 40.91 64.01 63.72
C GLN A 244 41.59 65.31 63.29
N GLN A 245 41.17 65.93 62.19
CA GLN A 245 41.67 67.24 61.77
C GLN A 245 41.32 68.34 62.77
N LYS A 246 40.11 68.33 63.33
CA LYS A 246 39.71 69.25 64.41
C LYS A 246 40.54 69.03 65.67
N LEU A 247 40.78 67.78 66.08
CA LEU A 247 41.63 67.42 67.21
C LEU A 247 43.08 67.82 66.98
N ALA A 248 43.63 67.60 65.77
CA ALA A 248 44.95 68.09 65.39
C ALA A 248 45.00 69.62 65.45
N GLY A 249 44.00 70.32 64.91
CA GLY A 249 43.91 71.78 65.00
C GLY A 249 43.71 72.31 66.43
N PHE A 250 43.03 71.56 67.30
CA PHE A 250 42.99 71.86 68.74
C PHE A 250 44.33 71.58 69.41
N GLY A 251 45.03 70.52 69.03
CA GLY A 251 46.41 70.23 69.41
C GLY A 251 47.35 71.38 69.04
N ASP A 252 47.32 71.83 67.79
CA ASP A 252 48.11 72.98 67.30
C ASP A 252 47.75 74.27 68.05
N LYS A 253 46.47 74.50 68.37
CA LYS A 253 46.03 75.65 69.18
C LYS A 253 46.52 75.57 70.62
N LEU A 254 46.45 74.40 71.24
CA LEU A 254 46.98 74.16 72.58
C LEU A 254 48.50 74.29 72.61
N GLU A 255 49.19 73.81 71.57
CA GLU A 255 50.64 73.96 71.43
C GLU A 255 51.03 75.43 71.27
N LYS A 256 50.29 76.21 70.47
CA LYS A 256 50.43 77.67 70.40
C LYS A 256 50.15 78.35 71.74
N GLN A 257 49.09 77.97 72.44
CA GLN A 257 48.80 78.52 73.78
C GLN A 257 49.88 78.15 74.80
N LEU A 258 50.46 76.95 74.74
CA LEU A 258 51.58 76.53 75.58
C LEU A 258 52.85 77.28 75.22
N GLN A 259 53.15 77.52 73.94
CA GLN A 259 54.26 78.37 73.51
C GLN A 259 54.06 79.81 73.98
N GLN A 260 52.84 80.33 73.91
CA GLN A 260 52.52 81.69 74.34
C GLN A 260 52.61 81.83 75.86
N LEU A 261 52.11 80.84 76.63
CA LEU A 261 52.31 80.77 78.08
C LEU A 261 53.79 80.64 78.46
N LYS A 262 54.59 79.89 77.69
CA LYS A 262 56.04 79.81 77.88
C LYS A 262 56.72 81.17 77.61
N GLN A 263 56.35 81.85 76.53
CA GLN A 263 56.83 83.21 76.24
C GLN A 263 56.40 84.21 77.32
N ASP A 264 55.16 84.13 77.79
CA ASP A 264 54.65 84.98 78.88
C ASP A 264 55.38 84.68 80.19
N GLN A 265 55.68 83.41 80.48
CA GLN A 265 56.54 83.02 81.61
C GLN A 265 57.96 83.57 81.45
N GLU A 266 58.57 83.47 80.27
CA GLU A 266 59.91 84.01 80.01
C GLU A 266 59.92 85.55 80.15
N LEU A 267 58.90 86.25 79.65
CA LEU A 267 58.74 87.70 79.83
C LEU A 267 58.52 88.08 81.30
N TYR A 268 57.75 87.29 82.06
CA TYR A 268 57.56 87.50 83.49
C TYR A 268 58.86 87.27 84.28
N ILE A 269 59.60 86.22 83.96
CA ILE A 269 60.91 85.95 84.56
C ILE A 269 61.90 87.07 84.22
N ASN A 270 61.96 87.51 82.97
CA ASN A 270 62.86 88.59 82.56
C ASN A 270 62.51 89.94 83.21
N THR A 271 61.24 90.28 83.34
CA THR A 271 60.81 91.50 84.05
C THR A 271 61.05 91.43 85.57
N ALA A 272 60.94 90.23 86.16
CA ALA A 272 61.31 90.00 87.56
C ALA A 272 62.83 90.10 87.79
N ILE A 273 63.64 89.57 86.86
CA ILE A 273 65.11 89.71 86.88
C ILE A 273 65.51 91.18 86.69
N GLU A 274 64.87 91.93 85.79
CA GLU A 274 65.14 93.36 85.61
C GLU A 274 64.76 94.20 86.84
N LYS A 275 63.61 93.92 87.47
CA LYS A 275 63.21 94.61 88.71
C LYS A 275 64.17 94.31 89.86
N ASN A 276 64.55 93.05 90.03
CA ASN A 276 65.50 92.66 91.08
C ASN A 276 66.92 93.18 90.78
N GLY A 277 67.32 93.23 89.51
CA GLY A 277 68.57 93.83 89.06
C GLY A 277 68.64 95.32 89.37
N LYS A 278 67.55 96.07 89.09
CA LYS A 278 67.44 97.50 89.41
C LYS A 278 67.50 97.78 90.91
N ASN A 279 66.79 96.99 91.72
CA ASN A 279 66.84 97.12 93.18
C ASN A 279 68.22 96.76 93.76
N LEU A 280 68.93 95.77 93.20
CA LEU A 280 70.30 95.45 93.62
C LEU A 280 71.28 96.57 93.23
N THR A 281 71.16 97.17 92.05
CA THR A 281 72.02 98.27 91.62
C THR A 281 71.80 99.54 92.44
N GLU A 282 70.57 99.81 92.87
CA GLU A 282 70.27 100.95 93.75
C GLU A 282 70.89 100.73 95.15
N SER A 283 70.76 99.53 95.74
CA SER A 283 71.39 99.22 97.04
C SER A 283 72.92 99.17 97.00
N VAL A 284 73.54 98.74 95.89
CA VAL A 284 75.00 98.81 95.72
C VAL A 284 75.47 100.26 95.61
N SER A 285 74.73 101.12 94.91
CA SER A 285 75.06 102.55 94.80
C SER A 285 74.97 103.32 96.12
N GLU A 286 74.04 102.94 97.01
CA GLU A 286 73.90 103.50 98.35
C GLU A 286 75.01 103.04 99.30
N LEU A 287 75.46 101.78 99.18
CA LEU A 287 76.57 101.25 99.98
C LEU A 287 77.94 101.82 99.52
N GLU A 288 78.12 102.06 98.22
CA GLU A 288 79.32 102.72 97.68
C GLU A 288 79.44 104.18 98.14
N THR A 289 78.32 104.92 98.22
CA THR A 289 78.31 106.29 98.75
C THR A 289 78.57 106.35 100.26
N GLN A 290 78.13 105.35 101.03
CA GLN A 290 78.45 105.25 102.46
C GLN A 290 79.92 104.91 102.72
N LEU A 291 80.54 104.07 101.89
CA LEU A 291 81.96 103.72 102.00
C LEU A 291 82.85 104.92 101.65
N GLN A 292 82.49 105.69 100.63
CA GLN A 292 83.21 106.91 100.22
C GLN A 292 83.22 107.98 101.33
N ASN A 293 82.11 108.13 102.06
CA ASN A 293 81.98 109.09 103.16
C ASN A 293 82.74 108.65 104.44
N GLN A 294 82.94 107.35 104.65
CA GLN A 294 83.79 106.88 105.76
C GLN A 294 85.29 107.07 105.45
N MET A 295 85.70 106.95 104.18
CA MET A 295 87.10 107.16 103.79
C MET A 295 87.55 108.62 103.93
N THR A 296 86.69 109.59 103.59
CA THR A 296 87.01 111.02 103.74
C THR A 296 87.08 111.43 105.22
N ALA A 297 86.22 110.88 106.08
CA ALA A 297 86.27 111.11 107.52
C ALA A 297 87.53 110.52 108.20
N GLN A 298 88.07 109.40 107.69
CA GLN A 298 89.33 108.83 108.19
C GLN A 298 90.57 109.64 107.75
N GLN A 299 90.55 110.23 106.55
CA GLN A 299 91.67 111.03 106.04
C GLN A 299 91.86 112.36 106.78
N GLU A 300 90.77 113.01 107.25
CA GLU A 300 90.84 114.26 108.02
C GLU A 300 91.36 114.05 109.46
N LEU A 301 91.08 112.88 110.07
CA LEU A 301 91.56 112.55 111.41
C LEU A 301 93.06 112.25 111.45
N THR A 302 93.63 111.69 110.36
CA THR A 302 95.07 111.43 110.25
C THR A 302 95.90 112.69 110.02
N GLY A 303 95.35 113.72 109.37
CA GLY A 303 96.06 114.98 109.12
C GLY A 303 96.21 115.89 110.35
N THR A 304 95.36 115.72 111.37
CA THR A 304 95.40 116.52 112.61
C THR A 304 96.34 115.95 113.66
N LEU A 305 96.59 114.63 113.65
CA LEU A 305 97.55 113.95 114.53
C LEU A 305 99.02 114.13 114.07
N ASP A 306 99.27 114.23 112.77
CA ASP A 306 100.63 114.33 112.22
C ASP A 306 101.25 115.73 112.44
N ASN A 307 100.43 116.79 112.44
CA ASN A 307 100.88 118.15 112.73
C ASN A 307 101.20 118.40 114.23
N GLN A 308 100.60 117.64 115.15
CA GLN A 308 100.89 117.75 116.58
C GLN A 308 102.19 117.04 116.99
N LEU A 309 102.61 116.02 116.23
CA LEU A 309 103.86 115.30 116.49
C LEU A 309 105.09 116.05 115.95
N GLN A 310 104.99 116.77 114.83
CA GLN A 310 106.13 117.50 114.27
C GLN A 310 106.58 118.72 115.10
N LEU A 311 105.70 119.39 115.85
CA LEU A 311 106.11 120.57 116.62
C LEU A 311 106.82 120.22 117.95
N MET A 312 106.46 119.11 118.59
CA MET A 312 107.18 118.62 119.78
C MET A 312 108.56 118.05 119.43
N GLN A 313 108.76 117.59 118.19
CA GLN A 313 110.00 116.95 117.77
C GLN A 313 111.11 117.96 117.44
N HIS A 314 110.79 119.24 117.22
CA HIS A 314 111.79 120.29 116.97
C HIS A 314 112.36 120.93 118.26
N GLN A 315 111.83 120.62 119.45
CA GLN A 315 112.26 121.24 120.72
C GLN A 315 113.31 120.46 121.52
N LEU A 316 113.81 119.30 121.05
CA LEU A 316 114.62 118.41 121.90
C LEU A 316 115.92 117.82 121.30
N THR A 317 116.43 118.35 120.18
CA THR A 317 117.72 117.88 119.63
C THR A 317 118.62 119.02 119.13
N ASP A 318 118.91 119.95 120.02
CA ASP A 318 120.17 120.71 120.12
C ASP A 318 119.98 121.67 121.31
N ILE A 319 120.74 121.64 122.40
CA ILE A 319 122.20 121.75 122.44
C ILE A 319 122.73 121.06 123.73
N GLN A 320 123.45 119.94 123.58
CA GLN A 320 124.69 119.69 124.36
C GLN A 320 125.84 120.01 123.41
N GLN A 321 126.34 121.24 123.40
CA GLN A 321 127.47 121.62 124.24
C GLN A 321 127.29 122.94 125.00
N LYS A 322 127.56 122.85 126.31
CA LYS A 322 128.12 123.89 127.22
C LYS A 322 127.22 125.05 127.71
N PRO A 323 127.46 125.57 128.94
CA PRO A 323 127.35 124.89 130.25
C PRO A 323 126.63 125.78 131.31
N HIS A 324 126.45 125.24 132.55
CA HIS A 324 126.40 126.00 133.83
C HIS A 324 125.00 126.66 134.09
N TRP A 325 124.28 126.66 135.24
CA TRP A 325 124.51 126.41 136.68
C TRP A 325 123.19 126.56 137.50
N LEU A 326 123.14 125.96 138.71
CA LEU A 326 122.22 126.13 139.89
C LEU A 326 120.77 125.58 139.85
N TRP A 327 120.42 124.57 140.69
CA TRP A 327 119.82 124.63 142.06
C TRP A 327 118.40 125.24 142.05
N SER A 328 117.31 124.65 142.57
CA SER A 328 117.14 123.93 143.84
C SER A 328 115.68 123.45 144.02
N VAL A 329 115.48 122.34 144.77
CA VAL A 329 114.51 122.22 145.91
C VAL A 329 113.01 121.90 145.60
N ASN A 330 112.64 120.63 145.90
CA ASN A 330 111.72 120.18 146.97
C ASN A 330 110.25 119.70 146.76
N TRP A 331 109.96 118.70 147.63
CA TRP A 331 108.71 118.33 148.35
C TRP A 331 107.50 117.83 147.52
N GLN A 332 107.01 116.59 147.71
CA GLN A 332 106.20 115.99 148.81
C GLN A 332 104.67 116.19 148.72
N THR A 333 103.97 115.04 148.67
CA THR A 333 102.69 114.63 149.32
C THR A 333 101.35 115.35 149.09
N LYS A 334 100.31 114.48 149.07
CA LYS A 334 98.87 114.66 149.38
C LYS A 334 98.03 115.40 148.31
N SER A 335 96.73 115.17 148.10
CA SER A 335 95.67 114.39 148.78
C SER A 335 94.39 114.46 147.94
N ASP A 336 93.53 113.44 148.10
CA ASP A 336 92.06 113.43 148.14
C ASP A 336 91.16 113.97 146.99
N ASN A 337 90.21 113.09 146.64
CA ASN A 337 88.96 113.20 145.87
C ASN A 337 89.02 113.38 144.35
#